data_AF-A0A293LVD7-F1
#
_entry.id   AF-A0A293LVD7-F1
#
_cell.length_a   1.000
_cell.length_b   1.000
_cell.length_c   1.000
_cell.angle_alpha   90.00
_cell.angle_beta   90.00
_cell.angle_gamma   90.00
#
_symmetry.space_group_name_H-M   'P 1'
#
loop_
_entity.id
_entity.type
_entity.pdbx_description
1 polymer ?
#
loop_
_entity_poly.entity_id
_entity_poly.type
_entity_poly.pdbx_seq_one_letter_code
_entity_poly.pdbx_strand_id
1 'polypeptide(L)'
;MGSLFRSEEMTLCQLFLQSEAAYACVSELGELGLVQFRDLNPDVNAFQRKFVNEVRRCDEMERKLRFLEKEIKKDGTPMLDIGDNPEAPQPREMIDLEATFEKLENELKEVNTNAEALKKTYLELTELKHILRKTQAFFDEVGFHHRAQMHDPNAQEEHVMLLGEEGLRAGGQALKLGFVAGVVLRERLPSFERMLWRVCRGNVFLRQAPVDTALEDPVTGDQVYKSVFIIFFQGEQLKTKVKKICEGFRATLYPCPETPADRREMSIGVMTRIEDLNTVLGQTQDHRHRVLVAAAKNIKNWFVKVRKIKAIYHTLNLLNLDVTQKCLIAECWCAVSDLDKIQLALRRGTERSGSSVPSILNRMETKETPPTYNRTNKFTKGFQNIVDAYGVACYREVNPGEILSPLSGRNELQAETSQKCTCSRSCDSSHLFRRIDDLSKAQLSLHRGMCIPLNAPSAGLLSLHRLASHTLCALTTASLLNHNPSGN
;
A
#
# COMPACT_ATOMS: atom_id res chain seq x y z
N MET A 1 10.07 -46.57 2.26
CA MET A 1 10.28 -45.35 1.45
C MET A 1 9.67 -45.56 0.06
N GLY A 2 8.35 -45.41 -0.10
CA GLY A 2 7.67 -45.73 -1.37
C GLY A 2 6.46 -44.85 -1.68
N SER A 3 6.34 -43.67 -1.07
CA SER A 3 5.12 -42.84 -1.12
C SER A 3 5.11 -41.80 -2.25
N LEU A 4 6.06 -41.83 -3.20
CA LEU A 4 6.06 -40.89 -4.33
C LEU A 4 5.47 -41.50 -5.60
N PHE A 5 5.51 -42.83 -5.73
CA PHE A 5 5.07 -43.55 -6.91
C PHE A 5 3.55 -43.54 -7.08
N ARG A 6 2.83 -43.54 -5.96
CA ARG A 6 1.37 -43.42 -5.90
C ARG A 6 0.99 -42.46 -4.79
N SER A 7 -0.22 -41.90 -4.90
CA SER A 7 -0.76 -41.04 -3.86
C SER A 7 -0.91 -41.76 -2.53
N GLU A 8 -0.85 -40.99 -1.45
CA GLU A 8 -1.07 -41.50 -0.10
C GLU A 8 -2.50 -42.04 0.06
N GLU A 9 -2.62 -43.05 0.91
CA GLU A 9 -3.92 -43.56 1.29
C GLU A 9 -4.61 -42.53 2.20
N MET A 10 -5.67 -41.93 1.68
CA MET A 10 -6.56 -41.05 2.43
C MET A 10 -7.72 -41.79 3.06
N THR A 11 -8.22 -41.25 4.16
CA THR A 11 -9.46 -41.67 4.81
C THR A 11 -10.33 -40.47 5.14
N LEU A 12 -11.65 -40.65 5.06
CA LEU A 12 -12.59 -39.67 5.58
C LEU A 12 -12.72 -39.88 7.08
N CYS A 13 -12.57 -38.82 7.85
CA CYS A 13 -12.73 -38.83 9.29
C CYS A 13 -13.76 -37.81 9.72
N GLN A 14 -14.58 -38.21 10.69
CA GLN A 14 -15.52 -37.36 11.38
C GLN A 14 -14.95 -36.97 12.74
N LEU A 15 -14.96 -35.69 13.02
CA LEU A 15 -14.46 -35.08 14.24
C LEU A 15 -15.64 -34.57 15.05
N PHE A 16 -15.68 -34.93 16.33
CA PHE A 16 -16.59 -34.36 17.31
C PHE A 16 -15.79 -33.46 18.23
N LEU A 17 -16.05 -32.16 18.13
CA LEU A 17 -15.38 -31.11 18.90
C LEU A 17 -16.39 -30.45 19.83
N GLN A 18 -16.07 -30.32 21.11
CA GLN A 18 -16.89 -29.51 22.01
C GLN A 18 -16.75 -28.04 21.66
N SER A 19 -17.84 -27.26 21.78
CA SER A 19 -17.84 -25.83 21.41
C SER A 19 -16.72 -25.01 22.08
N GLU A 20 -16.35 -25.33 23.32
CA GLU A 20 -15.30 -24.63 24.08
C GLU A 20 -13.88 -25.00 23.63
N ALA A 21 -13.67 -26.26 23.23
CA ALA A 21 -12.39 -26.77 22.79
C ALA A 21 -12.14 -26.59 21.28
N ALA A 22 -13.20 -26.31 20.50
CA ALA A 22 -13.14 -26.29 19.04
C ALA A 22 -12.11 -25.29 18.50
N TYR A 23 -12.04 -24.09 19.07
CA TYR A 23 -11.06 -23.08 18.63
C TYR A 23 -9.62 -23.57 18.82
N ALA A 24 -9.30 -24.10 20.01
CA ALA A 24 -7.95 -24.59 20.33
C ALA A 24 -7.59 -25.84 19.49
N CYS A 25 -8.53 -26.76 19.31
CA CYS A 25 -8.32 -27.95 18.48
C CYS A 25 -8.07 -27.58 17.02
N VAL A 26 -8.88 -26.68 16.45
CA VAL A 26 -8.71 -26.23 15.06
C VAL A 26 -7.40 -25.45 14.88
N SER A 27 -6.98 -24.67 15.89
CA SER A 27 -5.66 -24.03 15.90
C SER A 27 -4.52 -25.04 15.81
N GLU A 28 -4.52 -26.07 16.67
CA GLU A 28 -3.50 -27.13 16.64
C GLU A 28 -3.51 -27.92 15.33
N LEU A 29 -4.69 -28.22 14.80
CA LEU A 29 -4.84 -28.86 13.49
C LEU A 29 -4.31 -27.98 12.35
N GLY A 30 -4.48 -26.67 12.45
CA GLY A 30 -3.97 -25.69 11.50
C GLY A 30 -2.45 -25.60 11.50
N GLU A 31 -1.80 -25.67 12.66
CA GLU A 31 -0.33 -25.70 12.77
C GLU A 31 0.26 -27.01 12.23
N LEU A 32 -0.46 -28.13 12.38
CA LEU A 32 -0.06 -29.39 11.74
C LEU A 32 -0.21 -29.35 10.21
N GLY A 33 -1.31 -28.81 9.70
CA GLY A 33 -1.56 -28.67 8.26
C GLY A 33 -1.78 -30.00 7.51
N LEU A 34 -2.26 -31.05 8.18
CA LEU A 34 -2.44 -32.40 7.63
C LEU A 34 -3.90 -32.79 7.35
N VAL A 35 -4.84 -31.87 7.58
CA VAL A 35 -6.29 -32.12 7.44
C VAL A 35 -6.90 -31.18 6.42
N GLN A 36 -7.79 -31.72 5.59
CA GLN A 36 -8.61 -30.93 4.66
C GLN A 36 -10.07 -31.03 5.09
N PHE A 37 -10.63 -29.91 5.57
CA PHE A 37 -12.04 -29.84 5.95
C PHE A 37 -12.96 -29.84 4.74
N ARG A 38 -14.09 -30.54 4.87
CA ARG A 38 -15.20 -30.49 3.92
C ARG A 38 -16.23 -29.47 4.40
N ASP A 39 -16.83 -28.74 3.46
CA ASP A 39 -17.97 -27.89 3.78
C ASP A 39 -19.21 -28.76 4.00
N LEU A 40 -19.68 -28.80 5.25
CA LEU A 40 -20.91 -29.49 5.62
C LEU A 40 -22.17 -28.64 5.39
N ASN A 41 -21.99 -27.35 5.08
CA ASN A 41 -23.07 -26.37 4.94
C ASN A 41 -23.05 -25.69 3.56
N PRO A 42 -23.13 -26.43 2.43
CA PRO A 42 -23.11 -25.83 1.09
C PRO A 42 -24.36 -25.00 0.79
N ASP A 43 -25.50 -25.38 1.36
CA ASP A 43 -26.80 -24.73 1.10
C ASP A 43 -27.02 -23.47 1.94
N VAL A 44 -26.15 -23.22 2.92
CA VAL A 44 -26.24 -22.06 3.82
C VAL A 44 -25.36 -20.93 3.29
N ASN A 45 -26.00 -19.79 3.01
CA ASN A 45 -25.29 -18.60 2.56
C ASN A 45 -24.26 -18.16 3.62
N ALA A 46 -23.11 -17.64 3.17
CA ALA A 46 -22.00 -17.21 4.01
C ALA A 46 -22.43 -16.27 5.14
N PHE A 47 -23.46 -15.44 4.96
CA PHE A 47 -23.97 -14.49 5.96
C PHE A 47 -24.81 -15.11 7.09
N GLN A 48 -25.38 -16.30 6.86
CA GLN A 48 -26.22 -16.99 7.84
C GLN A 48 -25.42 -17.95 8.73
N ARG A 49 -24.12 -18.11 8.44
CA ARG A 49 -23.22 -18.95 9.24
C ARG A 49 -23.00 -18.33 10.64
N LYS A 50 -22.72 -19.18 11.62
CA LYS A 50 -22.69 -18.78 13.03
C LYS A 50 -21.58 -17.78 13.36
N PHE A 51 -20.38 -17.95 12.80
CA PHE A 51 -19.18 -17.17 13.16
C PHE A 51 -18.89 -16.02 12.19
N VAL A 52 -19.92 -15.43 11.57
CA VAL A 52 -19.75 -14.34 10.58
C VAL A 52 -19.31 -13.05 11.26
N ASN A 53 -19.81 -12.78 12.47
CA ASN A 53 -19.48 -11.56 13.20
C ASN A 53 -18.00 -11.53 13.59
N GLU A 54 -17.45 -12.67 13.99
CA GLU A 54 -16.04 -12.86 14.35
C GLU A 54 -15.13 -12.69 13.13
N VAL A 55 -15.54 -13.22 11.97
CA VAL A 55 -14.80 -13.00 10.71
C VAL A 55 -14.82 -11.52 10.32
N ARG A 56 -15.97 -10.85 10.43
CA ARG A 56 -16.08 -9.39 10.16
C ARG A 56 -15.23 -8.55 11.11
N ARG A 57 -15.16 -8.93 12.39
CA ARG A 57 -14.27 -8.29 13.37
C ARG A 57 -12.80 -8.43 12.95
N CYS A 58 -12.38 -9.61 12.53
CA CYS A 58 -11.04 -9.83 12.01
C CYS A 58 -10.76 -9.02 10.74
N ASP A 59 -11.72 -8.93 9.82
CA ASP A 59 -11.60 -8.10 8.60
C ASP A 59 -11.41 -6.61 8.93
N GLU A 60 -12.12 -6.12 9.95
CA GLU A 60 -11.97 -4.74 10.42
C GLU A 60 -10.60 -4.53 11.06
N MET A 61 -10.10 -5.47 11.87
CA MET A 61 -8.73 -5.42 12.38
C MET A 61 -7.69 -5.42 11.26
N GLU A 62 -7.88 -6.24 10.22
CA GLU A 62 -7.01 -6.22 9.04
C GLU A 62 -7.05 -4.86 8.33
N ARG A 63 -8.23 -4.22 8.22
CA ARG A 63 -8.39 -2.88 7.64
C ARG A 63 -7.57 -1.85 8.43
N LYS A 64 -7.67 -1.88 9.76
CA LYS A 64 -6.89 -1.01 10.67
C LYS A 64 -5.38 -1.25 10.52
N LEU A 65 -4.94 -2.51 10.46
CA LEU A 65 -3.53 -2.85 10.26
C LEU A 65 -3.01 -2.41 8.88
N ARG A 66 -3.81 -2.51 7.81
CA ARG A 66 -3.43 -2.00 6.48
C ARG A 66 -3.27 -0.47 6.46
N PHE A 67 -4.11 0.24 7.21
CA PHE A 67 -3.95 1.69 7.38
C PHE A 67 -2.62 2.00 8.07
N LEU A 68 -2.31 1.34 9.19
CA LEU A 68 -1.03 1.50 9.89
C LEU A 68 0.17 1.14 9.00
N GLU A 69 0.09 0.05 8.24
CA GLU A 69 1.13 -0.35 7.30
C GLU A 69 1.40 0.73 6.23
N LYS A 70 0.32 1.34 5.70
CA LYS A 70 0.43 2.44 4.73
C LYS A 70 1.09 3.67 5.34
N GLU A 71 0.74 4.04 6.57
CA GLU A 71 1.36 5.17 7.26
C GLU A 71 2.84 4.93 7.59
N ILE A 72 3.19 3.72 8.04
CA ILE A 72 4.60 3.33 8.28
C ILE A 72 5.42 3.40 6.98
N LYS A 73 4.86 2.93 5.86
CA LYS A 73 5.52 3.02 4.54
C LYS A 73 5.72 4.47 4.08
N LYS A 74 4.77 5.36 4.36
CA LYS A 74 4.90 6.80 4.05
C LYS A 74 6.02 7.46 4.86
N ASP A 75 6.17 7.09 6.12
CA ASP A 75 7.21 7.64 7.00
C ASP A 75 8.61 7.01 6.74
N GLY A 76 8.70 5.99 5.88
CA GLY A 76 9.96 5.34 5.51
C GLY A 76 10.58 4.49 6.63
N THR A 77 9.81 4.15 7.67
CA THR A 77 10.32 3.36 8.81
C THR A 77 10.49 1.89 8.41
N PRO A 78 11.66 1.25 8.64
CA PRO A 78 11.88 -0.13 8.27
C PRO A 78 11.02 -1.08 9.12
N MET A 79 10.19 -1.88 8.45
CA MET A 79 9.41 -2.94 9.11
C MET A 79 10.32 -4.10 9.46
N LEU A 80 10.66 -4.24 10.74
CA LEU A 80 11.47 -5.36 11.22
C LEU A 80 10.70 -6.66 11.06
N ASP A 81 11.28 -7.61 10.32
CA ASP A 81 10.82 -8.99 10.35
C ASP A 81 11.53 -9.70 11.48
N ILE A 82 10.76 -10.13 12.48
CA ILE A 82 11.31 -10.94 13.57
C ILE A 82 11.47 -12.40 13.09
N GLY A 83 10.86 -12.78 11.95
CA GLY A 83 10.95 -14.14 11.40
C GLY A 83 10.21 -15.21 12.23
N ASP A 84 9.69 -14.83 13.39
CA ASP A 84 8.88 -15.68 14.25
C ASP A 84 7.49 -15.87 13.65
N ASN A 85 7.07 -17.13 13.52
CA ASN A 85 5.69 -17.51 13.25
C ASN A 85 4.96 -17.60 14.61
N PRO A 86 4.25 -16.53 15.06
CA PRO A 86 3.56 -16.55 16.34
C PRO A 86 2.48 -17.63 16.35
N GLU A 87 2.32 -18.31 17.46
CA GLU A 87 1.18 -19.22 17.67
C GLU A 87 -0.15 -18.45 17.58
N ALA A 88 -1.22 -19.14 17.16
CA ALA A 88 -2.52 -18.51 17.08
C ALA A 88 -2.99 -18.07 18.47
N PRO A 89 -3.37 -16.79 18.63
CA PRO A 89 -3.77 -16.26 19.93
C PRO A 89 -5.14 -16.79 20.34
N GLN A 90 -5.40 -16.82 21.65
CA GLN A 90 -6.70 -17.23 22.18
C GLN A 90 -7.80 -16.20 21.85
N PRO A 91 -9.09 -16.60 21.81
CA PRO A 91 -10.19 -15.68 21.51
C PRO A 91 -10.28 -14.47 22.47
N ARG A 92 -9.79 -14.61 23.71
CA ARG A 92 -9.73 -13.51 24.68
C ARG A 92 -8.75 -12.41 24.25
N GLU A 93 -7.57 -12.81 23.77
CA GLU A 93 -6.54 -11.88 23.26
C GLU A 93 -7.02 -11.14 22.00
N MET A 94 -7.99 -11.67 21.26
CA MET A 94 -8.59 -10.97 20.12
C MET A 94 -9.19 -9.62 20.55
N ILE A 95 -9.87 -9.58 21.71
CA ILE A 95 -10.52 -8.37 22.23
C ILE A 95 -9.46 -7.33 22.62
N ASP A 96 -8.39 -7.76 23.27
CA ASP A 96 -7.28 -6.89 23.65
C ASP A 96 -6.58 -6.33 22.40
N LEU A 97 -6.34 -7.17 21.40
CA LEU A 97 -5.77 -6.75 20.12
C LEU A 97 -6.66 -5.73 19.41
N GLU A 98 -7.97 -5.94 19.37
CA GLU A 98 -8.92 -4.97 18.82
C GLU A 98 -8.82 -3.60 19.50
N ALA A 99 -8.84 -3.59 20.84
CA ALA A 99 -8.73 -2.36 21.63
C ALA A 99 -7.40 -1.64 21.36
N THR A 100 -6.29 -2.38 21.27
CA THR A 100 -4.99 -1.79 20.95
C THR A 100 -4.95 -1.20 19.54
N PHE A 101 -5.50 -1.89 18.53
CA PHE A 101 -5.52 -1.40 17.15
C PHE A 101 -6.44 -0.19 16.98
N GLU A 102 -7.57 -0.17 17.67
CA GLU A 102 -8.47 0.98 17.68
C GLU A 102 -7.82 2.20 18.32
N LYS A 103 -7.14 2.03 19.46
CA LYS A 103 -6.41 3.10 20.11
C LYS A 103 -5.31 3.66 19.21
N LEU A 104 -4.52 2.79 18.58
CA LEU A 104 -3.44 3.21 17.66
C LEU A 104 -3.98 3.91 16.41
N GLU A 105 -5.08 3.41 15.82
CA GLU A 105 -5.70 4.04 14.66
C GLU A 105 -6.23 5.44 15.02
N ASN A 106 -6.94 5.58 16.15
CA ASN A 106 -7.50 6.86 16.58
C ASN A 106 -6.39 7.86 16.93
N GLU A 107 -5.38 7.44 17.70
CA GLU A 107 -4.22 8.28 18.02
C GLU A 107 -3.52 8.78 16.76
N LEU A 108 -3.29 7.89 15.78
CA LEU A 108 -2.61 8.29 14.55
C LEU A 108 -3.46 9.19 13.66
N LYS A 109 -4.78 8.96 13.59
CA LYS A 109 -5.72 9.85 12.88
C LYS A 109 -5.75 11.23 13.50
N GLU A 110 -5.87 11.32 14.81
CA GLU A 110 -5.89 12.61 15.54
C GLU A 110 -4.58 13.37 15.35
N VAL A 111 -3.44 12.69 15.48
CA VAL A 111 -2.12 13.30 15.25
C VAL A 111 -2.00 13.78 13.81
N ASN A 112 -2.50 13.02 12.82
CA ASN A 112 -2.46 13.43 11.42
C ASN A 112 -3.38 14.63 11.14
N THR A 113 -4.61 14.67 11.67
CA THR A 113 -5.51 15.82 11.49
C THR A 113 -4.96 17.07 12.17
N ASN A 114 -4.37 16.92 13.36
CA ASN A 114 -3.76 18.02 14.08
C ASN A 114 -2.50 18.53 13.37
N ALA A 115 -1.66 17.63 12.85
CA ALA A 115 -0.49 18.00 12.08
C ALA A 115 -0.85 18.74 10.78
N GLU A 116 -1.91 18.32 10.08
CA GLU A 116 -2.39 19.01 8.87
C GLU A 116 -2.92 20.41 9.20
N ALA A 117 -3.70 20.55 10.28
CA ALA A 117 -4.18 21.85 10.75
C ALA A 117 -3.02 22.78 11.14
N LEU A 118 -2.03 22.26 11.89
CA LEU A 118 -0.83 23.01 12.28
C LEU A 118 0.00 23.43 11.07
N LYS A 119 0.21 22.54 10.09
CA LYS A 119 0.89 22.86 8.82
C LYS A 119 0.17 23.97 8.05
N LYS A 120 -1.17 23.94 8.00
CA LYS A 120 -1.97 24.99 7.34
C LYS A 120 -1.78 26.35 8.04
N THR A 121 -1.92 26.40 9.36
CA THR A 121 -1.70 27.64 10.14
C THR A 121 -0.26 28.14 10.01
N TYR A 122 0.72 27.22 10.01
CA TYR A 122 2.11 27.56 9.79
C TYR A 122 2.35 28.22 8.43
N LEU A 123 1.72 27.68 7.37
CA LEU A 123 1.83 28.23 6.03
C LEU A 123 1.21 29.63 5.96
N GLU A 124 0.02 29.82 6.53
CA GLU A 124 -0.65 31.14 6.57
C GLU A 124 0.20 32.20 7.28
N LEU A 125 0.82 31.84 8.40
CA LEU A 125 1.70 32.75 9.14
C LEU A 125 3.02 33.01 8.39
N THR A 126 3.57 32.00 7.72
CA THR A 126 4.79 32.15 6.91
C THR A 126 4.53 33.06 5.71
N GLU A 127 3.38 32.93 5.04
CA GLU A 127 2.92 33.86 4.01
C GLU A 127 2.87 35.30 4.56
N LEU A 128 2.20 35.49 5.71
CA LEU A 128 2.09 36.79 6.36
C LEU A 128 3.47 37.38 6.73
N LYS A 129 4.39 36.57 7.24
CA LYS A 129 5.78 36.98 7.52
C LYS A 129 6.49 37.50 6.28
N HIS A 130 6.37 36.80 5.15
CA HIS A 130 6.97 37.24 3.89
C HIS A 130 6.34 38.53 3.38
N ILE A 131 5.02 38.69 3.51
CA ILE A 131 4.33 39.92 3.17
C ILE A 131 4.86 41.08 4.00
N LEU A 132 4.88 40.96 5.33
CA LEU A 132 5.32 42.04 6.22
C LEU A 132 6.78 42.44 5.94
N ARG A 133 7.68 41.47 5.75
CA ARG A 133 9.10 41.72 5.47
C ARG A 133 9.32 42.44 4.13
N LYS A 134 8.66 41.99 3.05
CA LYS A 134 8.80 42.61 1.72
C LYS A 134 8.08 43.97 1.68
N THR A 135 6.91 44.08 2.30
CA THR A 135 6.15 45.33 2.43
C THR A 135 6.96 46.42 3.13
N GLN A 136 7.68 46.07 4.21
CA GLN A 136 8.54 47.03 4.89
C GLN A 136 9.63 47.58 3.97
N ALA A 137 10.33 46.73 3.22
CA ALA A 137 11.31 47.16 2.23
C ALA A 137 10.70 48.11 1.17
N PHE A 138 9.50 47.80 0.67
CA PHE A 138 8.81 48.64 -0.30
C PHE A 138 8.43 50.02 0.25
N PHE A 139 7.92 50.09 1.49
CA PHE A 139 7.58 51.39 2.10
C PHE A 139 8.83 52.20 2.49
N ASP A 140 9.91 51.54 2.90
CA ASP A 140 11.18 52.20 3.22
C ASP A 140 11.83 52.80 1.97
N GLU A 141 11.76 52.13 0.81
CA GLU A 141 12.20 52.68 -0.49
C GLU A 141 11.41 53.92 -0.91
N VAL A 142 10.08 53.90 -0.75
CA VAL A 142 9.21 55.06 -1.05
C VAL A 142 9.49 56.23 -0.08
N GLY A 143 9.76 55.93 1.19
CA GLY A 143 10.17 56.93 2.19
C GLY A 143 11.54 57.55 1.89
N PHE A 144 12.49 56.78 1.36
CA PHE A 144 13.80 57.27 0.95
C PHE A 144 13.72 58.18 -0.29
N HIS A 145 12.92 57.84 -1.29
CA HIS A 145 12.69 58.70 -2.45
C HIS A 145 12.02 60.03 -2.09
N HIS A 146 11.12 60.03 -1.11
CA HIS A 146 10.47 61.26 -0.64
C HIS A 146 11.40 62.13 0.24
N ARG A 147 12.34 61.51 0.96
CA ARG A 147 13.27 62.21 1.85
C ARG A 147 14.54 62.70 1.14
N ALA A 148 14.98 62.02 0.08
CA ALA A 148 16.12 62.43 -0.74
C ALA A 148 15.84 63.66 -1.62
N GLN A 149 14.57 63.92 -1.97
CA GLN A 149 14.19 65.12 -2.76
C GLN A 149 14.10 66.42 -1.94
N MET A 150 14.32 66.39 -0.62
CA MET A 150 14.25 67.57 0.25
C MET A 150 15.61 68.16 0.63
N HIS A 151 16.73 67.70 0.03
CA HIS A 151 18.08 68.13 0.43
C HIS A 151 18.97 68.69 -0.69
N ASP A 152 18.41 69.13 -1.82
CA ASP A 152 19.17 69.86 -2.85
C ASP A 152 18.42 71.14 -3.27
N PRO A 153 18.90 72.35 -2.89
CA PRO A 153 18.23 73.60 -3.22
C PRO A 153 18.40 74.06 -4.67
N ASN A 154 19.08 73.31 -5.56
CA ASN A 154 19.49 73.84 -6.87
C ASN A 154 19.10 73.02 -8.11
N ALA A 155 18.09 72.15 -8.01
CA ALA A 155 17.49 71.46 -9.15
C ALA A 155 15.98 71.71 -9.20
N GLN A 156 15.60 72.98 -9.34
CA GLN A 156 14.27 73.32 -9.85
C GLN A 156 14.24 73.01 -11.35
N GLU A 157 13.13 72.40 -11.78
CA GLU A 157 12.79 72.05 -13.17
C GLU A 157 13.45 70.78 -13.71
N GLU A 158 12.77 69.62 -13.58
CA GLU A 158 12.51 68.71 -14.73
C GLU A 158 11.86 67.35 -14.39
N HIS A 159 11.53 67.00 -13.14
CA HIS A 159 10.90 65.68 -12.91
C HIS A 159 9.70 65.63 -11.96
N VAL A 160 8.77 66.58 -12.16
CA VAL A 160 7.37 66.44 -11.74
C VAL A 160 6.52 66.23 -13.00
N MET A 161 6.60 65.05 -13.62
CA MET A 161 5.80 64.76 -14.82
C MET A 161 5.31 63.30 -14.91
N LEU A 162 4.97 62.69 -13.76
CA LEU A 162 4.26 61.39 -13.72
C LEU A 162 2.86 61.47 -13.08
N LEU A 163 2.30 62.68 -12.99
CA LEU A 163 0.88 62.90 -12.75
C LEU A 163 0.44 63.95 -13.77
N GLY A 164 -0.42 63.54 -14.71
CA GLY A 164 -0.97 64.43 -15.73
C GLY A 164 -1.55 65.71 -15.12
N GLU A 165 -1.20 66.82 -15.75
CA GLU A 165 -1.41 68.19 -15.32
C GLU A 165 -2.86 68.70 -15.46
N GLU A 166 -3.86 67.91 -15.04
CA GLU A 166 -5.28 68.34 -15.07
C GLU A 166 -6.03 68.07 -13.74
N GLY A 167 -5.35 68.20 -12.59
CA GLY A 167 -6.01 67.97 -11.29
C GLY A 167 -5.69 68.92 -10.15
N LEU A 168 -4.65 69.77 -10.23
CA LEU A 168 -4.17 70.53 -9.06
C LEU A 168 -4.96 71.82 -8.73
N ARG A 169 -6.24 71.89 -9.07
CA ARG A 169 -7.14 72.93 -8.56
C ARG A 169 -8.18 72.35 -7.62
N ALA A 170 -7.76 72.03 -6.39
CA ALA A 170 -8.49 72.33 -5.14
C ALA A 170 -7.91 71.54 -3.95
N GLY A 171 -7.38 72.25 -2.94
CA GLY A 171 -7.31 71.78 -1.55
C GLY A 171 -6.18 70.79 -1.22
N GLY A 172 -5.22 71.24 -0.41
CA GLY A 172 -4.15 70.42 0.15
C GLY A 172 -4.64 69.37 1.16
N GLN A 173 -5.25 68.29 0.67
CA GLN A 173 -5.44 67.06 1.42
C GLN A 173 -4.42 66.02 0.93
N ALA A 174 -3.58 65.52 1.84
CA ALA A 174 -2.72 64.38 1.59
C ALA A 174 -3.57 63.23 1.04
N LEU A 175 -3.34 62.85 -0.21
CA LEU A 175 -4.04 61.78 -0.91
C LEU A 175 -3.85 60.45 -0.15
N LYS A 176 -4.85 60.03 0.63
CA LYS A 176 -4.83 58.74 1.34
C LYS A 176 -5.09 57.61 0.34
N LEU A 177 -4.01 57.02 -0.17
CA LEU A 177 -4.06 55.82 -1.02
C LEU A 177 -4.42 54.59 -0.18
N GLY A 178 -5.40 53.82 -0.63
CA GLY A 178 -5.69 52.50 -0.06
C GLY A 178 -4.76 51.47 -0.66
N PHE A 179 -4.39 50.45 0.12
CA PHE A 179 -3.60 49.32 -0.39
C PHE A 179 -4.18 47.98 0.06
N VAL A 180 -3.90 46.95 -0.74
CA VAL A 180 -4.21 45.55 -0.43
C VAL A 180 -2.96 44.73 -0.69
N ALA A 181 -2.60 43.87 0.26
CA ALA A 181 -1.48 42.94 0.14
C ALA A 181 -1.99 41.49 0.15
N GLY A 182 -1.34 40.65 -0.63
CA GLY A 182 -1.70 39.24 -0.74
C GLY A 182 -0.62 38.39 -1.38
N VAL A 183 -0.91 37.10 -1.49
CA VAL A 183 -0.04 36.10 -2.08
C VAL A 183 -0.74 35.42 -3.25
N VAL A 184 -0.01 35.21 -4.35
CA VAL A 184 -0.48 34.51 -5.54
C VAL A 184 0.57 33.50 -6.01
N LEU A 185 0.12 32.43 -6.66
CA LEU A 185 1.00 31.49 -7.34
C LEU A 185 1.79 32.20 -8.44
N ARG A 186 3.10 31.93 -8.51
CA ARG A 186 4.02 32.59 -9.45
C ARG A 186 3.62 32.37 -10.91
N GLU A 187 3.06 31.21 -11.24
CA GLU A 187 2.60 30.87 -12.59
C GLU A 187 1.42 31.74 -13.06
N ARG A 188 0.57 32.16 -12.14
CA ARG A 188 -0.65 32.94 -12.45
C ARG A 188 -0.40 34.44 -12.47
N LEU A 189 0.77 34.87 -12.04
CA LEU A 189 1.14 36.28 -11.85
C LEU A 189 1.05 37.13 -13.14
N PRO A 190 1.53 36.68 -14.32
CA PRO A 190 1.38 37.47 -15.56
C PRO A 190 -0.08 37.62 -16.01
N SER A 191 -0.90 36.59 -15.80
CA SER A 191 -2.33 36.64 -16.13
C SER A 191 -3.10 37.54 -15.17
N PHE A 192 -2.72 37.53 -13.89
CA PHE A 192 -3.26 38.39 -12.84
C PHE A 192 -3.00 39.87 -13.14
N GLU A 193 -1.75 40.24 -13.46
CA GLU A 193 -1.37 41.61 -13.81
C GLU A 193 -2.16 42.14 -15.01
N ARG A 194 -2.25 41.37 -16.09
CA ARG A 194 -3.03 41.75 -17.28
C ARG A 194 -4.51 41.91 -17.00
N MET A 195 -5.08 41.13 -16.08
CA MET A 195 -6.49 41.28 -15.70
C MET A 195 -6.69 42.53 -14.85
N LEU A 196 -5.79 42.78 -13.89
CA LEU A 196 -5.79 43.97 -13.05
C LEU A 196 -5.73 45.24 -13.92
N TRP A 197 -4.80 45.28 -14.87
CA TRP A 197 -4.64 46.41 -15.80
C TRP A 197 -5.88 46.66 -16.65
N ARG A 198 -6.47 45.59 -17.24
CA ARG A 198 -7.65 45.70 -18.10
C ARG A 198 -8.90 46.20 -17.37
N VAL A 199 -9.16 45.68 -16.17
CA VAL A 199 -10.36 46.05 -15.39
C VAL A 199 -10.23 47.43 -14.75
N CYS A 200 -9.03 47.77 -14.27
CA CYS A 200 -8.77 49.03 -13.58
C CYS A 200 -8.30 50.16 -14.52
N ARG A 201 -8.13 49.89 -15.82
CA ARG A 201 -7.70 50.85 -16.86
C ARG A 201 -6.43 51.63 -16.49
N GLY A 202 -5.50 50.98 -15.79
CA GLY A 202 -4.23 51.60 -15.35
C GLY A 202 -4.31 52.43 -14.07
N ASN A 203 -5.48 52.57 -13.42
CA ASN A 203 -5.64 53.36 -12.18
C ASN A 203 -5.17 52.62 -10.92
N VAL A 204 -4.35 51.59 -11.07
CA VAL A 204 -3.93 50.69 -9.99
C VAL A 204 -2.46 50.39 -10.15
N PHE A 205 -1.70 50.57 -9.07
CA PHE A 205 -0.26 50.35 -9.05
C PHE A 205 0.05 49.03 -8.35
N LEU A 206 0.61 48.07 -9.11
CA LEU A 206 0.99 46.75 -8.63
C LEU A 206 2.50 46.72 -8.34
N ARG A 207 2.87 46.32 -7.13
CA ARG A 207 4.23 45.90 -6.78
C ARG A 207 4.23 44.42 -6.47
N GLN A 208 5.23 43.71 -6.95
CA GLN A 208 5.38 42.27 -6.74
C GLN A 208 6.79 41.96 -6.25
N ALA A 209 6.87 41.00 -5.32
CA ALA A 209 8.12 40.42 -4.84
C ALA A 209 8.02 38.90 -4.92
N PRO A 210 8.95 38.22 -5.59
CA PRO A 210 9.03 36.76 -5.50
C PRO A 210 9.39 36.35 -4.07
N VAL A 211 8.80 35.22 -3.62
CA VAL A 211 9.24 34.53 -2.40
C VAL A 211 10.26 33.49 -2.82
N ASP A 212 11.47 33.58 -2.27
CA ASP A 212 12.60 32.73 -2.66
C ASP A 212 12.47 31.30 -2.09
N THR A 213 11.74 31.14 -0.98
CA THR A 213 11.48 29.84 -0.35
C THR A 213 10.26 29.18 -0.96
N ALA A 214 10.41 27.95 -1.46
CA ALA A 214 9.30 27.12 -1.86
C ALA A 214 8.45 26.77 -0.62
N LEU A 215 7.14 26.96 -0.73
CA LEU A 215 6.18 26.63 0.33
C LEU A 215 5.53 25.31 -0.03
N GLU A 216 5.48 24.36 0.91
CA GLU A 216 4.81 23.07 0.72
C GLU A 216 3.30 23.26 0.86
N ASP A 217 2.51 22.92 -0.15
CA ASP A 217 1.05 22.97 -0.03
C ASP A 217 0.57 21.89 0.96
N PRO A 218 -0.20 22.23 2.01
CA PRO A 218 -0.63 21.29 3.06
C PRO A 218 -1.45 20.11 2.53
N VAL A 219 -2.09 20.24 1.36
CA VAL A 219 -2.99 19.21 0.82
C VAL A 219 -2.29 18.31 -0.20
N THR A 220 -1.43 18.87 -1.07
CA THR A 220 -0.76 18.08 -2.11
C THR A 220 0.67 17.68 -1.75
N GLY A 221 1.31 18.33 -0.78
CA GLY A 221 2.72 18.13 -0.47
C GLY A 221 3.67 18.65 -1.55
N ASP A 222 3.15 19.38 -2.54
CA ASP A 222 3.94 19.94 -3.62
C ASP A 222 4.65 21.21 -3.18
N GLN A 223 5.90 21.36 -3.61
CA GLN A 223 6.65 22.59 -3.45
C GLN A 223 6.17 23.63 -4.45
N VAL A 224 5.39 24.60 -3.97
CA VAL A 224 4.85 25.69 -4.79
C VAL A 224 5.59 26.99 -4.54
N TYR A 225 6.01 27.63 -5.64
CA TYR A 225 6.56 28.97 -5.60
C TYR A 225 5.43 29.99 -5.64
N LYS A 226 5.35 30.78 -4.56
CA LYS A 226 4.41 31.88 -4.44
C LYS A 226 5.12 33.22 -4.58
N SER A 227 4.36 34.26 -4.88
CA SER A 227 4.85 35.64 -4.97
C SER A 227 3.92 36.55 -4.20
N VAL A 228 4.52 37.46 -3.44
CA VAL A 228 3.80 38.49 -2.70
C VAL A 228 3.51 39.64 -3.64
N PHE A 229 2.32 40.21 -3.54
CA PHE A 229 1.97 41.43 -4.23
C PHE A 229 1.36 42.47 -3.29
N ILE A 230 1.52 43.73 -3.64
CA ILE A 230 0.90 44.88 -3.00
C ILE A 230 0.27 45.72 -4.11
N ILE A 231 -1.00 46.02 -3.94
CA ILE A 231 -1.78 46.79 -4.91
C ILE A 231 -2.20 48.08 -4.24
N PHE A 232 -1.77 49.22 -4.79
CA PHE A 232 -2.20 50.55 -4.39
C PHE A 232 -3.32 51.02 -5.32
N PHE A 233 -4.39 51.56 -4.74
CA PHE A 233 -5.54 52.08 -5.47
C PHE A 233 -6.14 53.29 -4.74
N GLN A 234 -6.88 54.10 -5.49
CA GLN A 234 -7.61 55.24 -4.94
C GLN A 234 -9.12 55.02 -5.09
N GLY A 235 -9.84 55.02 -3.97
CA GLY A 235 -11.30 54.89 -3.92
C GLY A 235 -11.84 53.47 -3.68
N GLU A 236 -12.99 53.39 -3.00
CA GLU A 236 -13.58 52.13 -2.50
C GLU A 236 -14.17 51.24 -3.61
N GLN A 237 -14.58 51.83 -4.75
CA GLN A 237 -15.07 51.06 -5.89
C GLN A 237 -13.97 50.20 -6.54
N LEU A 238 -12.74 50.73 -6.63
CA LEU A 238 -11.60 49.97 -7.14
C LEU A 238 -11.20 48.85 -6.18
N LYS A 239 -11.22 49.09 -4.87
CA LYS A 239 -10.98 48.05 -3.85
C LYS A 239 -11.88 46.84 -4.03
N THR A 240 -13.18 47.07 -4.25
CA THR A 240 -14.17 46.00 -4.43
C THR A 240 -13.89 45.20 -5.71
N LYS A 241 -13.49 45.87 -6.80
CA LYS A 241 -13.08 45.20 -8.05
C LYS A 241 -11.79 44.39 -7.86
N VAL A 242 -10.78 44.96 -7.21
CA VAL A 242 -9.50 44.28 -6.93
C VAL A 242 -9.72 43.05 -6.06
N LYS A 243 -10.55 43.13 -5.00
CA LYS A 243 -10.90 41.97 -4.18
C LYS A 243 -11.54 40.84 -4.99
N LYS A 244 -12.51 41.16 -5.86
CA LYS A 244 -13.14 40.17 -6.75
C LYS A 244 -12.14 39.51 -7.71
N ILE A 245 -11.17 40.27 -8.23
CA ILE A 245 -10.09 39.71 -9.06
C ILE A 245 -9.20 38.79 -8.22
N CYS A 246 -8.80 39.21 -7.01
CA CYS A 246 -7.99 38.38 -6.10
C CYS A 246 -8.69 37.06 -5.77
N GLU A 247 -9.99 37.09 -5.47
CA GLU A 247 -10.81 35.89 -5.26
C GLU A 247 -10.86 34.99 -6.50
N GLY A 248 -11.05 35.57 -7.69
CA GLY A 248 -11.07 34.83 -8.96
C GLY A 248 -9.76 34.10 -9.30
N PHE A 249 -8.61 34.66 -8.91
CA PHE A 249 -7.30 34.03 -9.10
C PHE A 249 -6.88 33.12 -7.95
N ARG A 250 -7.71 33.00 -6.89
CA ARG A 250 -7.42 32.29 -5.63
C ARG A 250 -6.21 32.86 -4.88
N ALA A 251 -6.07 34.19 -4.89
CA ALA A 251 -5.07 34.87 -4.09
C ALA A 251 -5.54 34.98 -2.63
N THR A 252 -4.64 34.72 -1.67
CA THR A 252 -4.89 34.91 -0.24
C THR A 252 -4.58 36.36 0.14
N LEU A 253 -5.56 37.06 0.69
CA LEU A 253 -5.43 38.46 1.12
C LEU A 253 -5.18 38.51 2.62
N TYR A 254 -4.20 39.30 3.04
CA TYR A 254 -3.86 39.47 4.45
C TYR A 254 -4.05 40.93 4.89
N PRO A 255 -4.59 41.17 6.10
CA PRO A 255 -4.68 42.51 6.66
C PRO A 255 -3.27 42.99 7.03
N CYS A 256 -2.85 44.11 6.46
CA CYS A 256 -1.57 44.74 6.76
C CYS A 256 -1.82 46.12 7.39
N PRO A 257 -1.27 46.41 8.59
CA PRO A 257 -1.39 47.72 9.21
C PRO A 257 -0.75 48.83 8.36
N GLU A 258 -1.33 50.03 8.38
CA GLU A 258 -0.83 51.19 7.63
C GLU A 258 0.43 51.79 8.31
N THR A 259 0.44 51.80 9.64
CA THR A 259 1.47 52.37 10.51
C THR A 259 2.76 51.52 10.54
N PRO A 260 3.95 52.14 10.49
CA PRO A 260 5.23 51.40 10.50
C PRO A 260 5.59 50.82 11.89
N ALA A 261 5.01 51.36 12.97
CA ALA A 261 5.18 50.82 14.32
C ALA A 261 4.40 49.52 14.50
N ASP A 262 3.09 49.53 14.22
CA ASP A 262 2.22 48.36 14.35
C ASP A 262 2.62 47.23 13.39
N ARG A 263 3.16 47.56 12.21
CA ARG A 263 3.75 46.57 11.30
C ARG A 263 4.96 45.85 11.90
N ARG A 264 5.84 46.58 12.61
CA ARG A 264 7.00 45.98 13.29
C ARG A 264 6.54 45.11 14.45
N GLU A 265 5.60 45.57 15.24
CA GLU A 265 5.01 44.79 16.34
C GLU A 265 4.35 43.50 15.82
N MET A 266 3.52 43.61 14.78
CA MET A 266 2.89 42.45 14.13
C MET A 266 3.94 41.49 13.55
N SER A 267 5.02 42.00 12.94
CA SER A 267 6.09 41.15 12.42
C SER A 267 6.81 40.38 13.52
N ILE A 268 7.08 41.02 14.67
CA ILE A 268 7.70 40.36 15.82
C ILE A 268 6.75 39.28 16.38
N GLY A 269 5.47 39.60 16.57
CA GLY A 269 4.48 38.65 17.07
C GLY A 269 4.22 37.47 16.12
N VAL A 270 4.28 37.67 14.80
CA VAL A 270 4.20 36.58 13.83
C VAL A 270 5.46 35.72 13.86
N MET A 271 6.65 36.32 14.06
CA MET A 271 7.92 35.59 14.13
C MET A 271 7.98 34.67 15.35
N THR A 272 7.61 35.16 16.54
CA THR A 272 7.56 34.34 17.75
C THR A 272 6.55 33.20 17.62
N ARG A 273 5.36 33.48 17.07
CA ARG A 273 4.34 32.45 16.84
C ARG A 273 4.77 31.37 15.85
N ILE A 274 5.54 31.74 14.82
CA ILE A 274 6.13 30.78 13.87
C ILE A 274 7.16 29.90 14.56
N GLU A 275 7.99 30.46 15.45
CA GLU A 275 8.95 29.69 16.25
C GLU A 275 8.23 28.71 17.18
N ASP A 276 7.23 29.17 17.91
CA ASP A 276 6.40 28.31 18.77
C ASP A 276 5.75 27.17 17.96
N LEU A 277 5.13 27.48 16.82
CA LEU A 277 4.52 26.46 15.96
C LEU A 277 5.54 25.48 15.37
N ASN A 278 6.75 25.93 15.02
CA ASN A 278 7.82 25.02 14.58
C ASN A 278 8.20 24.04 15.70
N THR A 279 8.31 24.51 16.94
CA THR A 279 8.63 23.61 18.06
C THR A 279 7.53 22.57 18.29
N VAL A 280 6.26 22.98 18.24
CA VAL A 280 5.10 22.08 18.38
C VAL A 280 5.01 21.10 17.22
N LEU A 281 5.27 21.55 15.98
CA LEU A 281 5.27 20.70 14.80
C LEU A 281 6.37 19.63 14.89
N GLY A 282 7.56 20.01 15.33
CA GLY A 282 8.66 19.08 15.60
C GLY A 282 8.30 18.03 16.65
N GLN A 283 7.76 18.47 17.80
CA GLN A 283 7.31 17.56 18.85
C GLN A 283 6.19 16.61 18.39
N THR A 284 5.27 17.10 17.55
CA THR A 284 4.18 16.29 16.99
C THR A 284 4.71 15.25 16.01
N GLN A 285 5.68 15.63 15.16
CA GLN A 285 6.34 14.69 14.24
C GLN A 285 7.14 13.63 15.01
N ASP A 286 7.88 14.03 16.05
CA ASP A 286 8.62 13.11 16.90
C ASP A 286 7.69 12.14 17.64
N HIS A 287 6.57 12.63 18.17
CA HIS A 287 5.55 11.78 18.79
C HIS A 287 4.98 10.78 17.79
N ARG A 288 4.59 11.25 16.60
CA ARG A 288 4.11 10.39 15.51
C ARG A 288 5.14 9.32 15.15
N HIS A 289 6.40 9.71 14.96
CA HIS A 289 7.47 8.80 14.60
C HIS A 289 7.71 7.75 15.70
N ARG A 290 7.71 8.14 16.98
CA ARG A 290 7.84 7.18 18.10
C ARG A 290 6.72 6.14 18.12
N VAL A 291 5.47 6.57 17.92
CA VAL A 291 4.31 5.66 17.85
C VAL A 291 4.43 4.72 16.65
N LEU A 292 4.80 5.24 15.48
CA LEU A 292 4.99 4.45 14.27
C LEU A 292 6.12 3.43 14.41
N VAL A 293 7.24 3.80 15.01
CA VAL A 293 8.37 2.89 15.28
C VAL A 293 7.96 1.78 16.26
N ALA A 294 7.20 2.10 17.30
CA ALA A 294 6.69 1.10 18.23
C ALA A 294 5.73 0.11 17.54
N ALA A 295 4.83 0.61 16.68
CA ALA A 295 3.92 -0.20 15.90
C ALA A 295 4.65 -1.04 14.83
N ALA A 296 5.65 -0.47 14.16
CA ALA A 296 6.40 -1.12 13.08
C ALA A 296 7.16 -2.38 13.52
N LYS A 297 7.54 -2.48 14.80
CA LYS A 297 8.16 -3.68 15.38
C LYS A 297 7.21 -4.88 15.40
N ASN A 298 5.92 -4.65 15.63
CA ASN A 298 4.94 -5.72 15.85
C ASN A 298 3.95 -5.89 14.70
N ILE A 299 3.92 -4.98 13.72
CA ILE A 299 2.93 -4.96 12.64
C ILE A 299 2.84 -6.30 11.89
N LYS A 300 3.98 -6.92 11.59
CA LYS A 300 4.03 -8.22 10.88
C LYS A 300 3.46 -9.35 11.73
N ASN A 301 3.81 -9.40 13.01
CA ASN A 301 3.28 -10.37 13.98
C ASN A 301 1.75 -10.21 14.12
N TRP A 302 1.26 -8.97 14.24
CA TRP A 302 -0.17 -8.67 14.28
C TRP A 302 -0.90 -9.14 13.02
N PHE A 303 -0.35 -8.94 11.83
CA PHE A 303 -0.93 -9.49 10.60
C PHE A 303 -1.02 -11.01 10.62
N VAL A 304 0.03 -11.71 11.05
CA VAL A 304 0.01 -13.18 11.12
C VAL A 304 -1.04 -13.65 12.13
N LYS A 305 -1.07 -13.05 13.32
CA LYS A 305 -2.07 -13.37 14.36
C LYS A 305 -3.50 -13.18 13.84
N VAL A 306 -3.85 -12.01 13.30
CA VAL A 306 -5.20 -11.74 12.80
C VAL A 306 -5.59 -12.69 11.66
N ARG A 307 -4.67 -12.96 10.73
CA ARG A 307 -4.92 -13.91 9.63
C ARG A 307 -5.13 -15.35 10.13
N LYS A 308 -4.38 -15.79 11.15
CA LYS A 308 -4.60 -17.09 11.79
C LYS A 308 -5.97 -17.18 12.45
N ILE A 309 -6.34 -16.18 13.25
CA ILE A 309 -7.68 -16.11 13.89
C ILE A 309 -8.79 -16.18 12.83
N LYS A 310 -8.67 -15.38 11.77
CA LYS A 310 -9.63 -15.35 10.66
C LYS A 310 -9.73 -16.70 9.96
N ALA A 311 -8.61 -17.37 9.71
CA ALA A 311 -8.60 -18.71 9.12
C ALA A 311 -9.29 -19.74 10.02
N ILE A 312 -9.05 -19.69 11.34
CA ILE A 312 -9.72 -20.55 12.31
C ILE A 312 -11.24 -20.33 12.27
N TYR A 313 -11.72 -19.09 12.37
CA TYR A 313 -13.17 -18.82 12.28
C TYR A 313 -13.77 -19.16 10.92
N HIS A 314 -13.00 -19.00 9.84
CA HIS A 314 -13.43 -19.45 8.51
C HIS A 314 -13.59 -20.97 8.45
N THR A 315 -12.65 -21.73 9.02
CA THR A 315 -12.77 -23.19 9.10
C THR A 315 -13.87 -23.65 10.04
N LEU A 316 -14.10 -22.97 11.18
CA LEU A 316 -15.23 -23.23 12.08
C LEU A 316 -16.58 -23.00 11.38
N ASN A 317 -16.65 -22.07 10.42
CA ASN A 317 -17.84 -21.84 9.60
C ASN A 317 -18.13 -22.95 8.57
N LEU A 318 -17.18 -23.84 8.29
CA LEU A 318 -17.40 -25.03 7.45
C LEU A 318 -18.00 -26.20 8.25
N LEU A 319 -17.90 -26.15 9.58
CA LEU A 319 -18.35 -27.22 10.46
C LEU A 319 -19.87 -27.13 10.68
N ASN A 320 -20.50 -28.29 10.87
CA ASN A 320 -21.90 -28.34 11.27
C ASN A 320 -22.01 -28.21 12.79
N LEU A 321 -22.95 -27.40 13.26
CA LEU A 321 -23.18 -27.16 14.68
C LEU A 321 -24.42 -27.92 15.12
N ASP A 322 -24.23 -28.92 15.97
CA ASP A 322 -25.34 -29.63 16.59
C ASP A 322 -25.81 -28.87 17.84
N VAL A 323 -26.99 -28.26 17.73
CA VAL A 323 -27.62 -27.46 18.79
C VAL A 323 -28.00 -28.34 19.99
N THR A 324 -28.23 -29.64 19.78
CA THR A 324 -28.69 -30.54 20.84
C THR A 324 -27.57 -30.96 21.79
N GLN A 325 -26.37 -31.21 21.25
CA GLN A 325 -25.22 -31.66 22.03
C GLN A 325 -24.17 -30.57 22.30
N LYS A 326 -24.39 -29.33 21.83
CA LYS A 326 -23.40 -28.23 21.90
C LYS A 326 -22.02 -28.66 21.38
N CYS A 327 -22.03 -29.50 20.35
CA CYS A 327 -20.83 -30.03 19.71
C CYS A 327 -20.78 -29.59 18.24
N LEU A 328 -19.57 -29.41 17.74
CA LEU A 328 -19.27 -29.14 16.35
C LEU A 328 -18.85 -30.46 15.71
N ILE A 329 -19.49 -30.79 14.59
CA ILE A 329 -19.18 -31.95 13.77
C ILE A 329 -18.42 -31.45 12.56
N ALA A 330 -17.23 -32.00 12.35
CA ALA A 330 -16.43 -31.72 11.18
C ALA A 330 -16.15 -32.99 10.41
N GLU A 331 -16.17 -32.91 9.08
CA GLU A 331 -15.68 -33.97 8.22
C GLU A 331 -14.39 -33.50 7.57
N CYS A 332 -13.36 -34.34 7.61
CA CYS A 332 -12.07 -34.01 7.05
C CYS A 332 -11.40 -35.21 6.38
N TRP A 333 -10.67 -34.92 5.31
CA TRP A 333 -9.76 -35.88 4.70
C TRP A 333 -8.41 -35.80 5.38
N CYS A 334 -7.84 -36.97 5.70
CA CYS A 334 -6.50 -37.08 6.25
C CYS A 334 -5.82 -38.36 5.75
N ALA A 335 -4.48 -38.34 5.72
CA ALA A 335 -3.69 -39.51 5.37
C ALA A 335 -3.75 -40.54 6.50
N VAL A 336 -3.91 -41.81 6.14
CA VAL A 336 -4.00 -42.92 7.11
C VAL A 336 -2.74 -43.00 7.98
N SER A 337 -1.58 -42.67 7.42
CA SER A 337 -0.30 -42.68 8.12
C SER A 337 -0.14 -41.57 9.17
N ASP A 338 -0.95 -40.50 9.11
CA ASP A 338 -0.82 -39.34 10.01
C ASP A 338 -1.97 -39.24 11.05
N LEU A 339 -2.84 -40.26 11.12
CA LEU A 339 -3.95 -40.31 12.08
C LEU A 339 -3.49 -40.13 13.53
N ASP A 340 -2.39 -40.78 13.92
CA ASP A 340 -1.87 -40.70 15.30
C ASP A 340 -1.42 -39.28 15.66
N LYS A 341 -0.83 -38.56 14.69
CA LYS A 341 -0.39 -37.16 14.88
C LYS A 341 -1.59 -36.24 15.06
N ILE A 342 -2.65 -36.46 14.29
CA ILE A 342 -3.90 -35.70 14.37
C ILE A 342 -4.56 -35.95 15.72
N GLN A 343 -4.66 -37.21 16.17
CA GLN A 343 -5.21 -37.54 17.49
C GLN A 343 -4.41 -36.91 18.64
N LEU A 344 -3.08 -36.90 18.54
CA LEU A 344 -2.24 -36.26 19.56
C LEU A 344 -2.46 -34.75 19.62
N ALA A 345 -2.56 -34.07 18.47
CA ALA A 345 -2.84 -32.63 18.42
C ALA A 345 -4.23 -32.29 18.97
N LEU A 346 -5.23 -33.11 18.66
CA LEU A 346 -6.59 -32.98 19.21
C LEU A 346 -6.61 -33.09 20.74
N ARG A 347 -5.86 -34.04 21.31
CA ARG A 347 -5.69 -34.15 22.78
C ARG A 347 -5.04 -32.91 23.37
N ARG A 348 -3.95 -32.41 22.77
CA ARG A 348 -3.28 -31.17 23.19
C ARG A 348 -4.21 -29.96 23.16
N GLY A 349 -5.01 -29.83 22.09
CA GLY A 349 -5.99 -28.76 21.96
C GLY A 349 -7.09 -28.83 23.03
N THR A 350 -7.55 -30.04 23.36
CA THR A 350 -8.52 -30.27 24.44
C THR A 350 -7.93 -29.90 25.81
N GLU A 351 -6.71 -30.36 26.12
CA GLU A 351 -6.01 -30.05 27.36
C GLU A 351 -5.78 -28.54 27.55
N ARG A 352 -5.38 -27.84 26.48
CA ARG A 352 -5.18 -26.38 26.50
C ARG A 352 -6.47 -25.60 26.77
N SER A 353 -7.59 -26.09 26.25
CA SER A 353 -8.91 -25.49 26.49
C SER A 353 -9.44 -25.74 27.91
N GLY A 354 -8.85 -26.69 28.65
CA GLY A 354 -9.33 -27.10 29.97
C GLY A 354 -10.62 -27.93 29.93
N SER A 355 -11.03 -28.42 28.76
CA SER A 355 -12.21 -29.27 28.66
C SER A 355 -11.93 -30.69 29.20
N SER A 356 -12.90 -31.23 29.94
CA SER A 356 -12.86 -32.60 30.45
C SER A 356 -13.28 -33.65 29.41
N VAL A 357 -13.94 -33.23 28.32
CA VAL A 357 -14.43 -34.14 27.29
C VAL A 357 -13.40 -34.25 26.16
N PRO A 358 -12.86 -35.44 25.87
CA PRO A 358 -11.92 -35.63 24.78
C PRO A 358 -12.63 -35.45 23.43
N SER A 359 -11.97 -34.75 22.51
CA SER A 359 -12.37 -34.71 21.10
C SER A 359 -12.27 -36.11 20.48
N ILE A 360 -13.32 -36.55 19.78
CA ILE A 360 -13.39 -37.89 19.19
C ILE A 360 -13.13 -37.80 17.68
N LEU A 361 -12.20 -38.63 17.19
CA LEU A 361 -11.93 -38.84 15.77
C LEU A 361 -12.49 -40.20 15.38
N ASN A 362 -13.56 -40.22 14.58
CA ASN A 362 -14.15 -41.42 14.02
C ASN A 362 -13.77 -41.59 12.55
N ARG A 363 -13.45 -42.81 12.13
CA ARG A 363 -13.09 -43.11 10.75
C ARG A 363 -14.34 -43.56 10.00
N MET A 364 -14.63 -42.92 8.86
CA MET A 364 -15.82 -43.21 8.06
C MET A 364 -15.44 -43.91 6.76
N GLU A 365 -16.22 -44.93 6.41
CA GLU A 365 -16.18 -45.52 5.07
C GLU A 365 -17.08 -44.71 4.15
N THR A 366 -16.50 -44.19 3.06
CA THR A 366 -17.22 -43.43 2.04
C THR A 366 -16.93 -43.96 0.65
N LYS A 367 -17.88 -43.76 -0.26
CA LYS A 367 -17.74 -44.07 -1.70
C LYS A 367 -17.26 -42.87 -2.52
N GLU A 368 -17.08 -41.72 -1.88
CA GLU A 368 -16.58 -40.51 -2.53
C GLU A 368 -15.11 -40.65 -2.91
N THR A 369 -14.70 -39.91 -3.95
CA THR A 369 -13.31 -39.88 -4.40
C THR A 369 -12.46 -39.05 -3.43
N PRO A 370 -11.53 -39.67 -2.69
CA PRO A 370 -10.61 -38.94 -1.82
C PRO A 370 -9.68 -38.01 -2.60
N PRO A 371 -9.14 -36.96 -1.95
CA PRO A 371 -8.15 -36.09 -2.56
C PRO A 371 -6.81 -36.81 -2.77
N THR A 372 -6.13 -36.47 -3.85
CA THR A 372 -4.78 -36.97 -4.16
C THR A 372 -3.75 -36.18 -3.35
N TYR A 373 -2.94 -36.87 -2.53
CA TYR A 373 -1.86 -36.26 -1.78
C TYR A 373 -0.55 -37.00 -2.04
N ASN A 374 0.48 -36.25 -2.46
CA ASN A 374 1.81 -36.76 -2.73
C ASN A 374 2.80 -36.03 -1.80
N ARG A 375 3.56 -36.78 -0.99
CA ARG A 375 4.58 -36.17 -0.12
C ARG A 375 5.72 -35.63 -0.97
N THR A 376 5.90 -34.32 -0.94
CA THR A 376 6.99 -33.65 -1.68
C THR A 376 8.07 -33.15 -0.72
N ASN A 377 9.33 -33.34 -1.12
CA ASN A 377 10.49 -32.74 -0.49
C ASN A 377 10.85 -31.43 -1.22
N LYS A 378 11.75 -30.62 -0.65
CA LYS A 378 12.22 -29.37 -1.28
C LYS A 378 12.67 -29.56 -2.74
N PHE A 379 13.23 -30.72 -3.07
CA PHE A 379 13.64 -31.09 -4.43
C PHE A 379 12.46 -31.52 -5.31
N THR A 380 11.64 -32.47 -4.85
CA THR A 380 10.56 -33.05 -5.68
C THR A 380 9.35 -32.12 -5.85
N LYS A 381 9.20 -31.11 -4.98
CA LYS A 381 8.13 -30.10 -5.09
C LYS A 381 8.15 -29.35 -6.43
N GLY A 382 9.34 -29.05 -6.96
CA GLY A 382 9.46 -28.38 -8.26
C GLY A 382 8.91 -29.22 -9.41
N PHE A 383 9.27 -30.50 -9.44
CA PHE A 383 8.78 -31.45 -10.46
C PHE A 383 7.29 -31.75 -10.31
N GLN A 384 6.81 -31.89 -9.07
CA GLN A 384 5.38 -32.10 -8.81
C GLN A 384 4.55 -30.92 -9.30
N ASN A 385 5.00 -29.68 -9.03
CA ASN A 385 4.30 -28.48 -9.52
C ASN A 385 4.22 -28.42 -11.05
N ILE A 386 5.23 -28.94 -11.78
CA ILE A 386 5.20 -29.01 -13.24
C ILE A 386 4.15 -30.02 -13.70
N VAL A 387 4.07 -31.18 -13.05
CA VAL A 387 3.07 -32.21 -13.37
C VAL A 387 1.66 -31.72 -13.04
N ASP A 388 1.46 -31.14 -11.85
CA ASP A 388 0.17 -30.63 -11.39
C ASP A 388 -0.35 -29.47 -12.25
N ALA A 389 0.54 -28.72 -12.93
CA ALA A 389 0.16 -27.68 -13.87
C ALA A 389 -0.53 -28.22 -15.13
N TYR A 390 -0.26 -29.47 -15.52
CA TYR A 390 -0.98 -30.15 -16.59
C TYR A 390 -2.31 -30.74 -16.10
N GLY A 391 -2.37 -31.17 -14.85
CA GLY A 391 -3.58 -31.69 -14.21
C GLY A 391 -3.25 -32.47 -12.94
N VAL A 392 -4.19 -32.48 -12.00
CA VAL A 392 -4.07 -33.27 -10.76
C VAL A 392 -4.42 -34.73 -11.07
N ALA A 393 -3.52 -35.65 -10.74
CA ALA A 393 -3.73 -37.10 -10.93
C ALA A 393 -4.91 -37.62 -10.11
N CYS A 394 -5.62 -38.65 -10.59
CA CYS A 394 -6.69 -39.27 -9.80
C CYS A 394 -6.11 -40.07 -8.63
N TYR A 395 -6.96 -40.35 -7.66
CA TYR A 395 -6.55 -41.05 -6.45
C TYR A 395 -5.96 -42.44 -6.75
N ARG A 396 -4.79 -42.71 -6.17
CA ARG A 396 -3.95 -43.92 -6.34
C ARG A 396 -3.45 -44.18 -7.76
N GLU A 397 -3.54 -43.19 -8.65
CA GLU A 397 -2.84 -43.24 -9.93
C GLU A 397 -1.32 -43.14 -9.74
N VAL A 398 -0.58 -43.62 -10.74
CA VAL A 398 0.88 -43.55 -10.77
C VAL A 398 1.29 -42.10 -11.00
N ASN A 399 2.13 -41.56 -10.13
CA ASN A 399 2.58 -40.18 -10.21
C ASN A 399 3.69 -40.01 -11.27
N PRO A 400 3.49 -39.21 -12.33
CA PRO A 400 4.53 -38.92 -13.31
C PRO A 400 5.71 -38.10 -12.75
N GLY A 401 5.51 -37.41 -11.62
CA GLY A 401 6.52 -36.54 -11.02
C GLY A 401 7.79 -37.28 -10.56
N GLU A 402 7.66 -38.55 -10.15
CA GLU A 402 8.82 -39.38 -9.80
C GLU A 402 9.64 -39.75 -11.05
N ILE A 403 8.96 -40.03 -12.16
CA ILE A 403 9.58 -40.41 -13.44
C ILE A 403 10.36 -39.23 -14.06
N LEU A 404 9.85 -38.00 -13.85
CA LEU A 404 10.50 -36.76 -14.28
C LEU A 404 11.68 -36.33 -13.40
N SER A 405 11.75 -36.81 -12.15
CA SER A 405 12.92 -36.56 -11.30
C SER A 405 14.10 -37.41 -11.82
N PRO A 406 15.20 -36.79 -12.29
CA PRO A 406 16.28 -37.55 -12.88
C PRO A 406 16.97 -38.37 -11.79
N LEU A 407 16.87 -39.71 -11.88
CA LEU A 407 17.87 -40.67 -11.40
C LEU A 407 18.43 -40.42 -10.00
N SER A 408 17.61 -40.35 -8.96
CA SER A 408 18.09 -40.64 -7.60
C SER A 408 17.80 -42.09 -7.25
N GLY A 409 18.56 -43.02 -7.85
CA GLY A 409 18.54 -44.44 -7.47
C GLY A 409 18.12 -45.44 -8.55
N ARG A 410 18.61 -45.32 -9.80
CA ARG A 410 18.68 -46.53 -10.65
C ARG A 410 19.81 -47.41 -10.11
N ASN A 411 19.48 -48.33 -9.21
CA ASN A 411 20.24 -49.57 -9.02
C ASN A 411 19.42 -50.77 -8.52
N GLU A 412 18.10 -50.71 -8.26
CA GLU A 412 17.41 -51.87 -7.65
C GLU A 412 16.11 -52.38 -8.31
N LEU A 413 15.59 -51.77 -9.37
CA LEU A 413 14.29 -52.19 -9.94
C LEU A 413 14.35 -52.61 -11.41
N GLN A 414 15.31 -53.47 -11.76
CA GLN A 414 15.29 -54.22 -13.03
C GLN A 414 14.57 -55.58 -12.93
N ALA A 415 13.95 -55.93 -11.81
CA ALA A 415 13.45 -57.30 -11.60
C ALA A 415 11.93 -57.54 -11.69
N GLU A 416 11.06 -56.52 -11.72
CA GLU A 416 9.59 -56.77 -11.60
C GLU A 416 8.72 -56.33 -12.78
N THR A 417 9.30 -55.89 -13.91
CA THR A 417 8.51 -55.51 -15.11
C THR A 417 8.11 -56.70 -16.00
N SER A 418 8.02 -57.91 -15.45
CA SER A 418 7.53 -59.10 -16.16
C SER A 418 6.33 -59.74 -15.47
N GLN A 419 5.27 -58.98 -15.17
CA GLN A 419 3.95 -59.58 -14.92
C GLN A 419 2.78 -58.62 -15.22
N LYS A 420 2.21 -58.83 -16.41
CA LYS A 420 0.79 -58.64 -16.80
C LYS A 420 0.11 -57.31 -16.42
N CYS A 421 0.22 -56.32 -17.32
CA CYS A 421 -0.85 -55.35 -17.52
C CYS A 421 -1.80 -55.85 -18.62
N THR A 422 -2.84 -56.59 -18.22
CA THR A 422 -4.06 -56.74 -19.03
C THR A 422 -5.13 -55.84 -18.42
N CYS A 423 -5.19 -54.59 -18.85
CA CYS A 423 -6.41 -53.80 -18.71
C CYS A 423 -6.62 -52.99 -20.00
N SER A 424 -7.56 -53.48 -20.79
CA SER A 424 -8.07 -52.88 -22.00
C SER A 424 -8.82 -51.57 -21.70
N ARG A 425 -8.33 -50.44 -22.22
CA ARG A 425 -9.08 -49.44 -23.02
C ARG A 425 -8.32 -48.10 -23.07
N SER A 426 -7.99 -47.69 -24.30
CA SER A 426 -7.79 -46.32 -24.80
C SER A 426 -7.17 -45.28 -23.85
N CYS A 427 -5.85 -45.20 -23.82
CA CYS A 427 -5.12 -43.96 -23.54
C CYS A 427 -3.84 -43.94 -24.38
N ASP A 428 -3.71 -42.95 -25.27
CA ASP A 428 -2.54 -42.68 -26.11
C ASP A 428 -1.34 -42.19 -25.28
N SER A 429 -0.81 -43.04 -24.40
CA SER A 429 0.38 -42.75 -23.59
C SER A 429 1.69 -42.87 -24.39
N SER A 430 1.66 -43.57 -25.54
CA SER A 430 2.84 -43.85 -26.38
C SER A 430 3.38 -42.62 -27.13
N HIS A 431 2.53 -41.62 -27.42
CA HIS A 431 2.94 -40.37 -28.04
C HIS A 431 3.62 -39.38 -27.06
N LEU A 432 3.26 -39.45 -25.78
CA LEU A 432 3.84 -38.65 -24.70
C LEU A 432 5.29 -39.07 -24.41
N PHE A 433 5.57 -40.38 -24.39
CA PHE A 433 6.92 -40.92 -24.15
C PHE A 433 7.93 -40.50 -25.23
N ARG A 434 7.55 -40.47 -26.50
CA ARG A 434 8.47 -40.07 -27.59
C ARG A 434 8.81 -38.58 -27.57
N ARG A 435 7.86 -37.70 -27.22
CA ARG A 435 8.11 -36.25 -27.18
C ARG A 435 8.93 -35.80 -25.97
N ILE A 436 8.85 -36.50 -24.85
CA ILE A 436 9.64 -36.18 -23.64
C ILE A 436 11.11 -36.59 -23.82
N ASP A 437 11.39 -37.72 -24.48
CA ASP A 437 12.76 -38.13 -24.83
C ASP A 437 13.44 -37.14 -25.80
N ASP A 438 12.67 -36.57 -26.74
CA ASP A 438 13.19 -35.56 -27.68
C ASP A 438 13.48 -34.22 -27.00
N LEU A 439 12.66 -33.80 -26.02
CA LEU A 439 12.88 -32.58 -25.23
C LEU A 439 14.06 -32.72 -24.25
N SER A 440 14.22 -33.90 -23.64
CA SER A 440 15.38 -34.24 -22.80
C SER A 440 16.70 -34.17 -23.58
N LYS A 441 16.72 -34.72 -24.79
CA LYS A 441 17.89 -34.66 -25.69
C LYS A 441 18.18 -33.23 -26.17
N ALA A 442 17.15 -32.42 -26.41
CA ALA A 442 17.31 -31.02 -26.76
C ALA A 442 17.94 -30.20 -25.61
N GLN A 443 17.51 -30.39 -24.35
CA GLN A 443 18.11 -29.70 -23.20
C GLN A 443 19.57 -30.11 -22.93
N LEU A 444 19.91 -31.39 -23.09
CA LEU A 444 21.30 -31.88 -22.96
C LEU A 444 22.23 -31.31 -24.04
N SER A 445 21.71 -31.00 -25.24
CA SER A 445 22.49 -30.37 -26.31
C SER A 445 22.76 -28.87 -26.06
N LEU A 446 21.81 -28.15 -25.47
CA LEU A 446 21.98 -26.73 -25.09
C LEU A 446 22.99 -26.57 -23.95
N HIS A 447 23.05 -27.50 -23.00
CA HIS A 447 23.95 -27.42 -21.86
C HIS A 447 25.43 -27.69 -22.19
N ARG A 448 25.73 -28.31 -23.35
CA ARG A 448 27.10 -28.51 -23.86
C ARG A 448 27.64 -27.32 -24.66
N GLY A 449 26.79 -26.36 -25.05
CA GLY A 449 27.16 -25.20 -25.87
C GLY A 449 27.57 -23.94 -25.10
N MET A 450 27.46 -23.91 -23.77
CA MET A 450 27.83 -22.75 -22.95
C MET A 450 28.84 -23.14 -21.87
N CYS A 451 30.11 -23.14 -22.24
CA CYS A 451 31.23 -23.09 -21.29
C CYS A 451 32.19 -21.98 -21.76
N ILE A 452 32.00 -20.77 -21.25
CA ILE A 452 32.97 -19.67 -21.30
C ILE A 452 33.25 -19.28 -19.84
N PRO A 453 34.51 -19.21 -19.38
CA PRO A 453 34.83 -18.90 -18.00
C PRO A 453 34.78 -17.38 -17.78
N LEU A 454 34.19 -16.92 -16.68
CA LEU A 454 34.15 -15.50 -16.33
C LEU A 454 34.64 -15.29 -14.88
N ASN A 455 35.92 -14.91 -14.78
CA ASN A 455 36.40 -13.97 -13.78
C ASN A 455 36.11 -12.53 -14.31
N ALA A 456 35.55 -11.69 -13.44
CA ALA A 456 35.11 -10.26 -13.46
C ALA A 456 35.79 -9.22 -14.42
N PRO A 457 35.35 -7.92 -14.53
CA PRO A 457 34.20 -7.20 -13.92
C PRO A 457 33.34 -6.31 -14.89
N SER A 458 32.29 -5.72 -14.31
CA SER A 458 31.38 -4.64 -14.75
C SER A 458 31.75 -3.74 -15.96
N ALA A 459 30.98 -3.85 -17.05
CA ALA A 459 30.50 -2.75 -17.91
C ALA A 459 29.60 -3.32 -19.04
N GLY A 460 28.38 -2.79 -19.24
CA GLY A 460 27.61 -3.05 -20.47
C GLY A 460 26.16 -3.52 -20.30
N LEU A 461 25.34 -2.79 -19.54
CA LEU A 461 23.89 -3.05 -19.39
C LEU A 461 23.01 -2.44 -20.51
N LEU A 462 23.59 -2.03 -21.64
CA LEU A 462 22.88 -1.30 -22.71
C LEU A 462 22.78 -2.02 -24.07
N SER A 463 23.32 -3.24 -24.21
CA SER A 463 23.27 -4.00 -25.48
C SER A 463 22.21 -5.12 -25.52
N LEU A 464 21.69 -5.56 -24.37
CA LEU A 464 20.68 -6.64 -24.29
C LEU A 464 19.28 -6.23 -24.75
N HIS A 465 18.96 -4.93 -24.71
CA HIS A 465 17.63 -4.43 -25.10
C HIS A 465 17.42 -4.32 -26.62
N ARG A 466 18.49 -4.39 -27.43
CA ARG A 466 18.41 -4.36 -28.92
C ARG A 466 18.32 -5.75 -29.55
N LEU A 467 18.74 -6.81 -28.85
CA LEU A 467 18.63 -8.20 -29.34
C LEU A 467 17.22 -8.77 -29.15
N ALA A 468 16.48 -8.35 -28.12
CA ALA A 468 15.11 -8.81 -27.89
C ALA A 468 14.09 -8.31 -28.94
N SER A 469 14.34 -7.15 -29.56
CA SER A 469 13.42 -6.57 -30.55
C SER A 469 13.55 -7.20 -31.94
N HIS A 470 14.69 -7.80 -32.29
CA HIS A 470 14.88 -8.45 -33.60
C HIS A 470 14.30 -9.88 -33.64
N THR A 471 14.25 -10.59 -32.51
CA THR A 471 13.66 -11.94 -32.43
C THR A 471 12.13 -11.94 -32.45
N LEU A 472 11.47 -10.85 -32.05
CA LEU A 472 10.01 -10.73 -32.09
C LEU A 472 9.46 -10.39 -33.50
N CYS A 473 10.29 -9.86 -34.39
CA CYS A 473 9.90 -9.51 -35.76
C CYS A 473 10.03 -10.70 -36.75
N ALA A 474 10.86 -11.70 -36.42
CA ALA A 474 11.04 -12.92 -37.23
C ALA A 474 9.94 -13.98 -37.02
N LEU A 475 9.23 -13.95 -35.89
CA LEU A 475 8.15 -14.92 -35.58
C LEU A 475 6.78 -14.49 -36.14
N THR A 476 6.59 -13.21 -36.44
CA THR A 476 5.35 -12.67 -37.02
C THR A 476 5.31 -12.75 -38.56
N THR A 477 6.45 -12.99 -39.20
CA THR A 477 6.56 -13.16 -40.67
C THR A 477 6.44 -14.62 -41.13
N ALA A 478 6.57 -15.60 -40.23
CA ALA A 478 6.45 -17.01 -40.55
C ALA A 478 5.00 -17.57 -40.50
N SER A 479 4.03 -16.85 -39.90
CA SER A 479 2.64 -17.32 -39.81
C SER A 479 1.74 -16.86 -40.97
N LEU A 480 2.26 -16.12 -41.95
CA LEU A 480 1.49 -15.53 -43.06
C LEU A 480 1.75 -16.16 -44.44
N LEU A 481 2.51 -17.27 -44.53
CA LEU A 481 2.89 -17.90 -45.81
C LEU A 481 2.30 -19.30 -46.06
N ASN A 482 1.32 -19.75 -45.27
CA ASN A 482 0.65 -21.04 -45.49
C ASN A 482 -0.86 -20.90 -45.72
N HIS A 483 -1.25 -20.03 -46.64
CA HIS A 483 -2.51 -20.17 -47.36
C HIS A 483 -2.30 -19.75 -48.81
N ASN A 484 -2.27 -20.71 -49.72
CA ASN A 484 -2.71 -20.47 -51.08
C ASN A 484 -3.53 -21.65 -51.63
N PRO A 485 -4.53 -21.38 -52.48
CA PRO A 485 -5.59 -22.30 -52.89
C PRO A 485 -5.30 -22.95 -54.26
N SER A 486 -5.94 -24.08 -54.57
CA SER A 486 -6.63 -24.36 -55.86
C SER A 486 -6.98 -25.84 -56.03
N GLY A 487 -8.28 -26.09 -56.16
CA GLY A 487 -8.93 -26.78 -57.30
C GLY A 487 -8.57 -28.23 -57.63
N ASN A 488 -9.48 -29.15 -57.32
CA ASN A 488 -10.40 -29.72 -58.33
C ASN A 488 -11.71 -30.15 -57.67
#